data_AF-A0A397ATE9-F1
#
_entry.id   AF-A0A397ATE9-F1
#
_cell.length_a   1.000
_cell.length_b   1.000
_cell.length_c   1.000
_cell.angle_alpha   90.00
_cell.angle_beta   90.00
_cell.angle_gamma   90.00
#
_symmetry.space_group_name_H-M   'P 1'
#
loop_
_entity.id
_entity.type
_entity.pdbx_description
1 polymer ?
#
loop_
_entity_poly.entity_id
_entity_poly.type
_entity_poly.pdbx_seq_one_letter_code
_entity_poly.pdbx_strand_id
1 'polypeptide(L)'
;MYAVGVGPLPLPTFVCVLCTLAGSGDISPALASSAALTFVRVCRMYNPTTDMAPALARDDLNLTHILGFLGRPKGDGCHAAAATPHRSSSSSAEVLAHLVRLVAQYIQQSSLNPTDILPTNFARLLQAAWLNWHDHYFVATALEDSCVSIHRAGEAFTTLHAARVAMSTVAKAPPRSPRFKVTSRRIYEGFTWVEPHMWKEVQRRQALRGEFANVVQGLVQEGLGGHLPPGDLNGRGQMLLDKFLGMLEVSRTLLLGHLHDSFSLNEVAYVRHLELVAQLQGTTTSVESVA
;
A
#
# COMPACT_ATOMS: atom_id res chain seq x y z
N MET A 1 18.23 7.69 -20.95
CA MET A 1 19.29 7.86 -21.96
C MET A 1 19.84 6.49 -22.30
N TYR A 2 19.77 6.10 -23.56
CA TYR A 2 20.62 5.07 -24.16
C TYR A 2 21.48 5.83 -25.17
N ALA A 3 22.72 6.14 -24.82
CA ALA A 3 23.69 6.66 -25.78
C ALA A 3 24.45 5.47 -26.38
N VAL A 4 24.55 5.49 -27.70
CA VAL A 4 25.18 4.49 -28.57
C VAL A 4 26.55 4.06 -28.00
N GLY A 5 26.67 2.80 -27.56
CA GLY A 5 27.94 2.19 -27.14
C GLY A 5 27.97 1.55 -25.75
N VAL A 6 27.00 1.84 -24.88
CA VAL A 6 26.85 1.15 -23.58
C VAL A 6 25.79 0.08 -23.74
N GLY A 7 26.17 -1.21 -23.57
CA GLY A 7 25.21 -2.31 -23.59
C GLY A 7 24.07 -2.10 -22.59
N PRO A 8 22.90 -2.75 -22.78
CA PRO A 8 21.79 -2.60 -21.84
C PRO A 8 22.25 -2.99 -20.44
N LEU A 9 22.08 -2.08 -19.47
CA LEU A 9 22.39 -2.38 -18.08
C LEU A 9 21.56 -3.59 -17.63
N PRO A 10 22.15 -4.55 -16.90
CA PRO A 10 21.37 -5.61 -16.27
C PRO A 10 20.26 -5.00 -15.41
N LEU A 11 19.05 -5.57 -15.47
CA LEU A 11 17.88 -5.05 -14.76
C LEU A 11 18.16 -4.71 -13.28
N PRO A 12 18.84 -5.56 -12.48
CA PRO A 12 19.14 -5.24 -11.08
C PRO A 12 19.99 -3.98 -10.93
N THR A 13 20.98 -3.79 -11.81
CA THR A 13 21.84 -2.59 -11.81
C THR A 13 21.02 -1.35 -12.18
N PHE A 14 20.16 -1.46 -13.18
CA PHE A 14 19.32 -0.34 -13.61
C PHE A 14 18.31 0.07 -12.52
N VAL A 15 17.68 -0.91 -11.87
CA VAL A 15 16.78 -0.69 -10.73
C VAL A 15 17.51 0.00 -9.58
N CYS A 16 18.71 -0.46 -9.22
CA CYS A 16 19.53 0.17 -8.18
C CYS A 16 19.80 1.65 -8.49
N VAL A 17 20.23 1.97 -9.71
CA VAL A 17 20.45 3.36 -10.15
C VAL A 17 19.19 4.20 -10.02
N LEU A 18 18.03 3.69 -10.46
CA LEU A 18 16.76 4.41 -10.35
C LEU A 18 16.35 4.62 -8.89
N CYS A 19 16.53 3.63 -8.02
CA CYS A 19 16.28 3.76 -6.58
C CYS A 19 17.16 4.85 -5.97
N THR A 20 18.48 4.82 -6.22
CA THR A 20 19.41 5.83 -5.71
C THR A 20 19.05 7.23 -6.20
N LEU A 21 18.71 7.39 -7.49
CA LEU A 21 18.29 8.68 -8.03
C LEU A 21 16.95 9.15 -7.45
N ALA A 22 16.03 8.24 -7.16
CA ALA A 22 14.77 8.59 -6.52
C ALA A 22 14.95 8.98 -5.04
N GLY A 23 15.81 8.30 -4.30
CA GLY A 23 15.81 8.36 -2.83
C GLY A 23 17.01 9.00 -2.16
N SER A 24 18.12 9.22 -2.85
CA SER A 24 19.33 9.79 -2.24
C SER A 24 19.13 11.25 -1.84
N GLY A 25 19.56 11.61 -0.62
CA GLY A 25 19.29 12.91 0.02
C GLY A 25 19.81 14.11 -0.77
N ASP A 26 20.88 13.93 -1.53
CA ASP A 26 21.56 15.00 -2.28
C ASP A 26 20.96 15.23 -3.68
N ILE A 27 19.92 14.48 -4.05
CA ILE A 27 19.30 14.55 -5.38
C ILE A 27 18.18 15.58 -5.40
N SER A 28 18.18 16.42 -6.45
CA SER A 28 17.13 17.43 -6.65
C SER A 28 15.73 16.78 -6.74
N PRO A 29 14.68 17.42 -6.19
CA PRO A 29 13.32 16.86 -6.20
C PRO A 29 12.79 16.52 -7.61
N ALA A 30 13.17 17.32 -8.61
CA ALA A 30 12.80 17.10 -10.01
C ALA A 30 13.44 15.83 -10.58
N LEU A 31 14.73 15.60 -10.32
CA LEU A 31 15.43 14.39 -10.76
C LEU A 31 14.90 13.16 -10.02
N ALA A 32 14.65 13.28 -8.72
CA ALA A 32 14.06 12.21 -7.91
C ALA A 32 12.68 11.78 -8.42
N SER A 33 11.81 12.75 -8.71
CA SER A 33 10.48 12.48 -9.27
C SER A 33 10.56 11.90 -10.70
N SER A 34 11.49 12.38 -11.53
CA SER A 34 11.71 11.83 -12.86
C SER A 34 12.21 10.38 -12.83
N ALA A 35 13.12 10.06 -11.90
CA ALA A 35 13.60 8.70 -11.67
C ALA A 35 12.46 7.79 -11.19
N ALA A 36 11.64 8.25 -10.23
CA ALA A 36 10.46 7.54 -9.76
C ALA A 36 9.47 7.22 -10.89
N LEU A 37 9.13 8.21 -11.71
CA LEU A 37 8.23 8.03 -12.85
C LEU A 37 8.82 7.15 -13.97
N THR A 38 10.14 7.02 -14.03
CA THR A 38 10.80 6.11 -14.98
C THR A 38 10.43 4.66 -14.70
N PHE A 39 10.17 4.28 -13.44
CA PHE A 39 9.70 2.93 -13.09
C PHE A 39 8.39 2.55 -13.80
N VAL A 40 7.52 3.50 -14.14
CA VAL A 40 6.31 3.22 -14.94
C VAL A 40 6.67 2.61 -16.29
N ARG A 41 7.75 3.09 -16.92
CA ARG A 41 8.24 2.55 -18.20
C ARG A 41 8.92 1.20 -17.99
N VAL A 42 9.68 1.04 -16.90
CA VAL A 42 10.35 -0.23 -16.59
C VAL A 42 9.33 -1.34 -16.34
N CYS A 43 8.31 -1.09 -15.53
CA CYS A 43 7.23 -2.05 -15.24
C CYS A 43 6.33 -2.37 -16.45
N ARG A 44 6.44 -1.61 -17.56
CA ARG A 44 5.81 -1.96 -18.84
C ARG A 44 6.68 -2.87 -19.71
N MET A 45 7.99 -2.87 -19.48
CA MET A 45 8.95 -3.69 -20.23
C MET A 45 9.25 -5.02 -19.53
N TYR A 46 9.18 -5.05 -18.20
CA TYR A 46 9.48 -6.21 -17.37
C TYR A 46 8.26 -6.62 -16.55
N ASN A 47 8.15 -7.91 -16.25
CA ASN A 47 7.06 -8.42 -15.44
C ASN A 47 7.18 -7.88 -13.99
N PRO A 48 6.15 -7.20 -13.45
CA PRO A 48 6.21 -6.61 -12.11
C PRO A 48 6.48 -7.62 -10.99
N THR A 49 5.97 -8.84 -11.10
CA THR A 49 6.05 -9.85 -10.04
C THR A 49 7.26 -10.76 -10.19
N THR A 50 7.60 -11.19 -11.41
CA THR A 50 8.69 -12.15 -11.63
C THR A 50 10.05 -11.51 -11.88
N ASP A 51 10.10 -10.25 -12.32
CA ASP A 51 11.35 -9.58 -12.68
C ASP A 51 11.63 -8.39 -11.75
N MET A 52 10.67 -7.46 -11.63
CA MET A 52 10.86 -6.21 -10.90
C MET A 52 10.94 -6.41 -9.39
N ALA A 53 9.99 -7.14 -8.79
CA ALA A 53 9.98 -7.36 -7.35
C ALA A 53 11.24 -8.09 -6.85
N PRO A 54 11.75 -9.16 -7.51
CA PRO A 54 13.03 -9.77 -7.15
C PRO A 54 14.22 -8.82 -7.36
N ALA A 55 14.23 -8.02 -8.43
CA ALA A 55 15.31 -7.05 -8.68
C ALA A 55 15.37 -5.97 -7.60
N LEU A 56 14.21 -5.49 -7.14
CA LEU A 56 14.10 -4.52 -6.04
C LEU A 56 14.52 -5.15 -4.70
N ALA A 57 14.10 -6.39 -4.42
CA ALA A 57 14.39 -7.12 -3.19
C ALA A 57 15.86 -7.58 -3.07
N ARG A 58 16.64 -7.52 -4.14
CA ARG A 58 18.03 -8.02 -4.17
C ARG A 58 19.00 -7.17 -3.33
N ASP A 59 18.71 -5.90 -3.17
CA ASP A 59 19.54 -4.92 -2.46
C ASP A 59 18.65 -4.12 -1.51
N ASP A 60 18.94 -4.19 -0.21
CA ASP A 60 18.15 -3.55 0.85
C ASP A 60 18.25 -2.01 0.79
N LEU A 61 19.29 -1.47 0.14
CA LEU A 61 19.41 -0.04 -0.15
C LEU A 61 18.31 0.46 -1.08
N ASN A 62 17.79 -0.40 -1.97
CA ASN A 62 16.68 -0.02 -2.87
C ASN A 62 15.46 0.42 -2.06
N LEU A 63 15.05 -0.40 -1.09
CA LEU A 63 13.91 -0.09 -0.23
C LEU A 63 14.19 1.10 0.69
N THR A 64 15.43 1.24 1.15
CA THR A 64 15.86 2.39 1.93
C THR A 64 15.69 3.70 1.14
N HIS A 65 16.10 3.72 -0.12
CA HIS A 65 15.94 4.87 -0.99
C HIS A 65 14.47 5.15 -1.34
N ILE A 66 13.70 4.12 -1.70
CA ILE A 66 12.28 4.27 -2.03
C ILE A 66 11.49 4.84 -0.84
N LEU A 67 11.64 4.24 0.35
CA LEU A 67 10.98 4.73 1.56
C LEU A 67 11.55 6.08 2.02
N GLY A 68 12.85 6.32 1.76
CA GLY A 68 13.48 7.62 1.96
C GLY A 68 12.84 8.73 1.14
N PHE A 69 12.48 8.47 -0.12
CA PHE A 69 11.69 9.42 -0.92
C PHE A 69 10.30 9.64 -0.33
N LEU A 70 9.59 8.56 0.01
CA LEU A 70 8.24 8.63 0.56
C LEU A 70 8.19 9.35 1.92
N GLY A 71 9.26 9.28 2.71
CA GLY A 71 9.38 9.99 3.98
C GLY A 71 9.69 11.48 3.88
N ARG A 72 9.97 12.03 2.68
CA ARG A 72 10.25 13.47 2.51
C ARG A 72 8.97 14.29 2.60
N PRO A 73 8.94 15.44 3.28
CA PRO A 73 7.78 16.32 3.32
C PRO A 73 7.21 16.59 1.93
N LYS A 74 5.89 16.58 1.81
CA LYS A 74 5.17 16.93 0.58
C LYS A 74 5.47 18.39 0.18
N GLY A 75 6.56 18.58 -0.57
CA GLY A 75 6.90 19.85 -1.20
C GLY A 75 7.56 20.88 -0.29
N ASP A 76 8.76 20.59 0.24
CA ASP A 76 9.64 21.66 0.72
C ASP A 76 10.02 22.56 -0.47
N GLY A 77 9.29 23.67 -0.56
CA GLY A 77 9.62 24.81 -1.39
C GLY A 77 10.87 25.49 -0.83
N CYS A 78 11.98 25.31 -1.53
CA CYS A 78 12.91 26.42 -1.72
C CYS A 78 12.72 26.93 -3.15
N HIS A 79 12.07 28.11 -3.22
CA HIS A 79 11.86 28.98 -4.37
C HIS A 79 10.64 28.71 -5.27
N ALA A 80 9.66 29.59 -5.09
CA ALA A 80 8.62 29.91 -6.04
C ALA A 80 9.20 30.20 -7.44
N ALA A 81 8.74 29.45 -8.44
CA ALA A 81 8.42 29.92 -9.80
C ALA A 81 8.19 28.71 -10.74
N ALA A 82 6.99 28.12 -10.68
CA ALA A 82 6.28 27.50 -11.81
C ALA A 82 5.15 26.63 -11.25
N ALA A 83 3.94 26.85 -11.73
CA ALA A 83 2.69 26.29 -11.24
C ALA A 83 2.47 24.78 -11.52
N THR A 84 3.51 23.93 -11.43
CA THR A 84 3.40 22.47 -11.66
C THR A 84 4.20 21.52 -10.73
N PRO A 85 4.40 21.72 -9.40
CA PRO A 85 5.13 20.72 -8.59
C PRO A 85 4.25 19.64 -7.96
N HIS A 86 3.03 19.96 -7.49
CA HIS A 86 2.27 19.05 -6.60
C HIS A 86 1.73 17.78 -7.27
N ARG A 87 1.36 17.81 -8.55
CA ARG A 87 0.87 16.60 -9.23
C ARG A 87 1.99 15.58 -9.49
N SER A 88 3.20 16.05 -9.77
CA SER A 88 4.33 15.19 -10.11
C SER A 88 4.85 14.37 -8.93
N SER A 89 4.85 14.95 -7.72
CA SER A 89 5.27 14.27 -6.50
C SER A 89 4.28 13.19 -6.06
N SER A 90 2.97 13.42 -6.19
CA SER A 90 1.95 12.42 -5.87
C SER A 90 2.02 11.21 -6.79
N SER A 91 2.09 11.41 -8.10
CA SER A 91 2.24 10.29 -9.05
C SER A 91 3.56 9.52 -8.84
N SER A 92 4.64 10.22 -8.50
CA SER A 92 5.91 9.56 -8.14
C SER A 92 5.78 8.70 -6.89
N ALA A 93 5.11 9.22 -5.86
CA ALA A 93 4.88 8.51 -4.60
C ALA A 93 3.96 7.30 -4.79
N GLU A 94 2.91 7.40 -5.61
CA GLU A 94 2.03 6.28 -5.96
C GLU A 94 2.82 5.14 -6.58
N VAL A 95 3.68 5.44 -7.57
CA VAL A 95 4.53 4.45 -8.23
C VAL A 95 5.46 3.80 -7.22
N LEU A 96 6.15 4.59 -6.41
CA LEU A 96 7.12 4.08 -5.44
C LEU A 96 6.47 3.25 -4.33
N ALA A 97 5.32 3.68 -3.79
CA ALA A 97 4.57 2.90 -2.81
C ALA A 97 4.05 1.59 -3.41
N HIS A 98 3.64 1.61 -4.68
CA HIS A 98 3.28 0.39 -5.39
C HIS A 98 4.47 -0.58 -5.53
N LEU A 99 5.69 -0.08 -5.78
CA LEU A 99 6.89 -0.92 -5.80
C LEU A 99 7.19 -1.56 -4.42
N VAL A 100 7.02 -0.80 -3.33
CA VAL A 100 7.12 -1.36 -1.96
C VAL A 100 6.11 -2.50 -1.77
N ARG A 101 4.86 -2.30 -2.22
CA ARG A 101 3.82 -3.33 -2.18
C ARG A 101 4.21 -4.59 -2.96
N LEU A 102 4.78 -4.43 -4.15
CA LEU A 102 5.23 -5.57 -4.97
C LEU A 102 6.34 -6.36 -4.27
N VAL A 103 7.30 -5.68 -3.65
CA VAL A 103 8.37 -6.35 -2.88
C VAL A 103 7.81 -7.08 -1.67
N ALA A 104 6.90 -6.46 -0.92
CA ALA A 104 6.22 -7.09 0.21
C ALA A 104 5.45 -8.36 -0.21
N GLN A 105 4.71 -8.29 -1.32
CA GLN A 105 3.98 -9.42 -1.88
C GLN A 105 4.94 -10.53 -2.35
N TYR A 106 6.07 -10.17 -2.97
CA TYR A 106 7.09 -11.13 -3.38
C TYR A 106 7.70 -11.88 -2.19
N ILE A 107 8.04 -11.18 -1.11
CA ILE A 107 8.55 -11.79 0.14
C ILE A 107 7.53 -12.79 0.68
N GLN A 108 6.25 -12.40 0.74
CA GLN A 108 5.16 -13.24 1.22
C GLN A 108 4.95 -14.48 0.34
N GLN A 109 4.78 -14.30 -0.96
CA GLN A 109 4.46 -15.38 -1.91
C GLN A 109 5.62 -16.38 -2.04
N SER A 110 6.86 -15.88 -1.98
CA SER A 110 8.06 -16.70 -2.07
C SER A 110 8.48 -17.30 -0.72
N SER A 111 7.70 -17.08 0.36
CA SER A 111 7.99 -17.55 1.71
C SER A 111 9.40 -17.18 2.20
N LEU A 112 9.86 -15.98 1.82
CA LEU A 112 11.20 -15.50 2.16
C LEU A 112 11.18 -14.93 3.58
N ASN A 113 12.31 -15.05 4.27
CA ASN A 113 12.49 -14.41 5.55
C ASN A 113 12.59 -12.88 5.35
N PRO A 114 11.64 -12.08 5.90
CA PRO A 114 11.67 -10.63 5.68
C PRO A 114 12.96 -9.99 6.20
N THR A 115 13.58 -10.54 7.24
CA THR A 115 14.83 -10.02 7.83
C THR A 115 16.04 -10.17 6.91
N ASP A 116 16.00 -11.09 5.93
CA ASP A 116 17.09 -11.25 4.96
C ASP A 116 17.00 -10.27 3.77
N ILE A 117 15.88 -9.55 3.64
CA ILE A 117 15.55 -8.72 2.47
C ILE A 117 15.30 -7.26 2.86
N LEU A 118 14.57 -7.04 3.95
CA LEU A 118 14.20 -5.71 4.40
C LEU A 118 15.39 -5.05 5.12
N PRO A 119 15.62 -3.74 4.91
CA PRO A 119 16.68 -3.02 5.62
C PRO A 119 16.37 -2.97 7.12
N THR A 120 17.42 -2.87 7.96
CA THR A 120 17.27 -2.89 9.43
C THR A 120 16.41 -1.75 9.97
N ASN A 121 16.37 -0.62 9.27
CA ASN A 121 15.56 0.55 9.61
C ASN A 121 14.20 0.60 8.88
N PHE A 122 13.78 -0.50 8.25
CA PHE A 122 12.57 -0.58 7.43
C PHE A 122 11.32 -0.08 8.15
N ALA A 123 11.05 -0.56 9.37
CA ALA A 123 9.85 -0.19 10.13
C ALA A 123 9.76 1.32 10.36
N ARG A 124 10.89 1.96 10.72
CA ARG A 124 10.99 3.41 10.93
C ARG A 124 10.79 4.19 9.63
N LEU A 125 11.39 3.74 8.53
CA LEU A 125 11.24 4.39 7.22
C LEU A 125 9.81 4.25 6.70
N LEU A 126 9.19 3.10 6.90
CA LEU A 126 7.80 2.84 6.55
C LEU A 126 6.84 3.71 7.37
N GLN A 127 7.10 3.86 8.67
CA GLN A 127 6.34 4.78 9.52
C GLN A 127 6.47 6.24 9.07
N ALA A 128 7.68 6.69 8.70
CA ALA A 128 7.88 8.04 8.18
C ALA A 128 7.11 8.27 6.87
N ALA A 129 7.16 7.29 5.95
CA ALA A 129 6.37 7.30 4.72
C ALA A 129 4.86 7.35 5.01
N TRP A 130 4.40 6.56 5.98
CA TRP A 130 3.01 6.55 6.42
C TRP A 130 2.54 7.91 6.94
N LEU A 131 3.30 8.50 7.88
CA LEU A 131 2.97 9.80 8.47
C LEU A 131 2.88 10.91 7.41
N ASN A 132 3.67 10.81 6.35
CA ASN A 132 3.63 11.79 5.27
C ASN A 132 2.46 11.56 4.31
N TRP A 133 2.05 10.31 4.07
CA TRP A 133 1.10 9.94 3.00
C TRP A 133 -0.23 9.34 3.45
N HIS A 134 -0.54 9.27 4.74
CA HIS A 134 -1.78 8.62 5.25
C HIS A 134 -3.09 9.18 4.67
N ASP A 135 -3.09 10.46 4.29
CA ASP A 135 -4.25 11.13 3.66
C ASP A 135 -4.37 10.90 2.15
N HIS A 136 -3.35 10.32 1.52
CA HIS A 136 -3.36 10.05 0.09
C HIS A 136 -3.77 8.59 -0.17
N TYR A 137 -5.00 8.36 -0.61
CA TYR A 137 -5.61 7.03 -0.72
C TYR A 137 -4.69 5.97 -1.36
N PHE A 138 -4.21 6.19 -2.59
CA PHE A 138 -3.43 5.17 -3.32
C PHE A 138 -2.07 4.86 -2.67
N VAL A 139 -1.40 5.87 -2.12
CA VAL A 139 -0.11 5.68 -1.44
C VAL A 139 -0.35 4.96 -0.12
N ALA A 140 -1.31 5.45 0.69
CA ALA A 140 -1.65 4.85 1.98
C ALA A 140 -2.06 3.38 1.84
N THR A 141 -2.98 3.06 0.94
CA THR A 141 -3.42 1.67 0.71
C THR A 141 -2.28 0.76 0.25
N ALA A 142 -1.38 1.24 -0.63
CA ALA A 142 -0.21 0.46 -1.02
C ALA A 142 0.75 0.19 0.16
N LEU A 143 0.93 1.16 1.05
CA LEU A 143 1.73 0.98 2.28
C LEU A 143 1.04 0.04 3.28
N GLU A 144 -0.28 0.12 3.43
CA GLU A 144 -1.07 -0.80 4.27
C GLU A 144 -0.94 -2.24 3.79
N ASP A 145 -1.11 -2.47 2.49
CA ASP A 145 -0.94 -3.79 1.88
C ASP A 145 0.49 -4.31 2.07
N SER A 146 1.48 -3.42 1.99
CA SER A 146 2.87 -3.77 2.27
C SER A 146 3.05 -4.26 3.71
N CYS A 147 2.47 -3.56 4.70
CA CYS A 147 2.48 -3.98 6.09
C CYS A 147 1.86 -5.37 6.26
N VAL A 148 0.71 -5.60 5.64
CA VAL A 148 -0.05 -6.86 5.75
C VAL A 148 0.74 -8.01 5.15
N SER A 149 1.30 -7.84 3.95
CA SER A 149 2.11 -8.86 3.29
C SER A 149 3.37 -9.19 4.09
N ILE A 150 4.06 -8.19 4.64
CA ILE A 150 5.27 -8.41 5.45
C ILE A 150 4.93 -9.09 6.78
N HIS A 151 3.84 -8.67 7.44
CA HIS A 151 3.39 -9.32 8.67
C HIS A 151 3.08 -10.79 8.44
N ARG A 152 2.29 -11.10 7.40
CA ARG A 152 1.96 -12.47 6.99
C ARG A 152 3.20 -13.28 6.60
N ALA A 153 4.16 -12.66 5.92
CA ALA A 153 5.43 -13.32 5.59
C ALA A 153 6.22 -13.70 6.84
N GLY A 154 6.27 -12.81 7.83
CA GLY A 154 6.87 -13.07 9.14
C GLY A 154 6.21 -14.23 9.89
N GLU A 155 4.88 -14.26 9.93
CA GLU A 155 4.10 -15.35 10.53
C GLU A 155 4.31 -16.68 9.78
N ALA A 156 4.24 -16.66 8.45
CA ALA A 156 4.47 -17.85 7.62
C ALA A 156 5.89 -18.40 7.81
N PHE A 157 6.89 -17.52 7.89
CA PHE A 157 8.27 -17.94 8.09
C PHE A 157 8.49 -18.53 9.50
N THR A 158 7.96 -17.90 10.55
CA THR A 158 8.09 -18.40 11.93
C THR A 158 7.39 -19.74 12.11
N THR A 159 6.19 -19.91 11.55
CA THR A 159 5.45 -21.19 11.56
C THR A 159 6.18 -22.29 10.78
N LEU A 160 6.67 -22.00 9.58
CA LEU A 160 7.48 -22.95 8.79
C LEU A 160 8.78 -23.34 9.51
N HIS A 161 9.45 -22.37 10.13
CA HIS A 161 10.66 -22.63 10.90
C HIS A 161 10.37 -23.53 12.11
N ALA A 162 9.32 -23.23 12.88
CA ALA A 162 8.89 -24.04 14.02
C ALA A 162 8.55 -25.48 13.58
N ALA A 163 7.81 -25.64 12.47
CA ALA A 163 7.52 -26.95 11.90
C ALA A 163 8.79 -27.70 11.49
N ARG A 164 9.77 -27.04 10.86
CA ARG A 164 11.06 -27.65 10.50
C ARG A 164 11.85 -28.09 11.73
N VAL A 165 11.87 -27.28 12.78
CA VAL A 165 12.51 -27.65 14.06
C VAL A 165 11.84 -28.87 14.66
N ALA A 166 10.50 -28.91 14.73
CA ALA A 166 9.74 -30.05 15.23
C ALA A 166 9.96 -31.33 14.40
N MET A 167 10.02 -31.25 13.07
CA MET A 167 10.35 -32.41 12.24
C MET A 167 11.78 -32.91 12.49
N SER A 168 12.74 -32.00 12.71
CA SER A 168 14.13 -32.37 12.99
C SER A 168 14.32 -33.01 14.38
N THR A 169 13.44 -32.73 15.34
CA THR A 169 13.47 -33.37 16.66
C THR A 169 12.81 -34.74 16.62
N VAL A 170 11.76 -34.94 15.81
CA VAL A 170 11.10 -36.23 15.59
C VAL A 170 11.96 -37.19 14.75
N ALA A 171 12.72 -36.68 13.78
CA ALA A 171 13.58 -37.49 12.90
C ALA A 171 14.89 -38.01 13.53
N LYS A 172 15.11 -37.84 14.84
CA LYS A 172 16.30 -38.34 15.54
C LYS A 172 16.10 -39.76 16.09
N ALA A 173 16.34 -40.76 15.24
CA ALA A 173 17.08 -41.98 15.62
C ALA A 173 18.46 -41.93 14.92
N PRO A 174 19.58 -42.31 15.57
CA PRO A 174 20.94 -42.05 15.03
C PRO A 174 21.32 -43.10 13.96
N PRO A 175 22.21 -42.76 12.99
CA PRO A 175 23.64 -42.74 13.29
C PRO A 175 24.46 -41.57 12.70
N ARG A 176 25.71 -41.56 13.18
CA ARG A 176 26.80 -40.58 13.08
C ARG A 176 27.24 -40.24 11.65
N SER A 177 27.38 -38.95 11.32
CA SER A 177 28.51 -38.27 10.62
C SER A 177 28.08 -36.93 9.96
N PRO A 178 29.03 -36.17 9.40
CA PRO A 178 29.65 -34.99 9.98
C PRO A 178 28.76 -33.72 9.93
N ARG A 179 29.03 -32.84 10.90
CA ARG A 179 28.37 -31.54 11.11
C ARG A 179 28.46 -30.64 9.87
N PHE A 180 27.40 -30.59 9.08
CA PHE A 180 27.08 -29.37 8.34
C PHE A 180 26.70 -28.32 9.38
N LYS A 181 27.55 -27.31 9.56
CA LYS A 181 27.18 -26.06 10.22
C LYS A 181 26.15 -25.38 9.32
N VAL A 182 24.89 -25.76 9.44
CA VAL A 182 23.79 -24.89 9.06
C VAL A 182 23.89 -23.72 10.03
N THR A 183 24.37 -22.59 9.53
CA THR A 183 24.28 -21.29 10.21
C THR A 183 22.79 -21.01 10.38
N SER A 184 22.23 -21.48 11.50
CA SER A 184 20.93 -21.05 12.01
C SER A 184 21.08 -19.56 12.31
N ARG A 185 20.79 -18.71 11.30
CA ARG A 185 20.53 -17.29 11.53
C ARG A 185 19.38 -17.25 12.51
N ARG A 186 19.66 -16.70 13.70
CA ARG A 186 18.73 -16.60 14.82
C ARG A 186 17.38 -16.12 14.32
N ILE A 187 16.33 -16.81 14.74
CA ILE A 187 15.00 -16.19 14.82
C ILE A 187 15.19 -15.05 15.82
N TYR A 188 15.20 -13.81 15.35
CA TYR A 188 15.26 -12.65 16.23
C TYR A 188 13.87 -12.47 16.83
N GLU A 189 13.64 -13.10 17.98
CA GLU A 189 12.53 -12.74 18.86
C GLU A 189 12.61 -11.23 19.13
N GLY A 190 11.54 -10.50 18.78
CA GLY A 190 11.43 -9.06 19.04
C GLY A 190 11.66 -8.12 17.86
N PHE A 191 11.98 -8.60 16.65
CA PHE A 191 12.02 -7.71 15.48
C PHE A 191 10.60 -7.43 14.97
N THR A 192 10.13 -6.19 15.09
CA THR A 192 8.85 -5.75 14.54
C THR A 192 9.09 -5.09 13.18
N TRP A 193 8.71 -5.77 12.09
CA TRP A 193 8.83 -5.22 10.73
C TRP A 193 7.87 -4.05 10.46
N VAL A 194 6.85 -3.90 11.30
CA VAL A 194 5.88 -2.81 11.29
C VAL A 194 5.73 -2.30 12.71
N GLU A 195 5.74 -0.98 12.88
CA GLU A 195 5.56 -0.36 14.19
C GLU A 195 4.19 -0.70 14.81
N PRO A 196 4.09 -1.04 16.11
CA PRO A 196 2.84 -1.52 16.71
C PRO A 196 1.64 -0.57 16.58
N HIS A 197 1.87 0.74 16.72
CA HIS A 197 0.81 1.75 16.59
C HIS A 197 0.35 1.88 15.12
N MET A 198 1.28 1.80 14.17
CA MET A 198 0.98 1.79 12.74
C MET A 198 0.18 0.54 12.39
N TRP A 199 0.55 -0.62 12.93
CA TRP A 199 -0.18 -1.87 12.71
C TRP A 199 -1.64 -1.80 13.19
N LYS A 200 -1.89 -1.23 14.37
CA LYS A 200 -3.26 -1.00 14.87
C LYS A 200 -4.06 -0.13 13.91
N GLU A 201 -3.44 0.92 13.36
CA GLU A 201 -4.11 1.81 12.41
C GLU A 201 -4.41 1.12 11.07
N VAL A 202 -3.47 0.30 10.57
CA VAL A 202 -3.69 -0.55 9.37
C VAL A 202 -4.90 -1.46 9.60
N GLN A 203 -4.95 -2.16 10.73
CA GLN A 203 -6.07 -3.04 11.06
C GLN A 203 -7.40 -2.28 11.15
N ARG A 204 -7.40 -1.11 11.80
CA ARG A 204 -8.58 -0.24 11.90
C ARG A 204 -9.08 0.20 10.52
N ARG A 205 -8.19 0.63 9.63
CA ARG A 205 -8.54 1.08 8.27
C ARG A 205 -9.03 -0.08 7.40
N GLN A 206 -8.44 -1.27 7.52
CA GLN A 206 -8.92 -2.47 6.84
C GLN A 206 -10.32 -2.88 7.30
N ALA A 207 -10.57 -2.88 8.60
CA ALA A 207 -11.89 -3.16 9.17
C ALA A 207 -12.93 -2.14 8.67
N LEU A 208 -12.59 -0.85 8.70
CA LEU A 208 -13.45 0.22 8.23
C LEU A 208 -13.79 0.07 6.72
N ARG A 209 -12.80 -0.26 5.88
CA ARG A 209 -13.03 -0.54 4.45
C ARG A 209 -13.90 -1.77 4.23
N GLY A 210 -13.67 -2.85 4.98
CA GLY A 210 -14.48 -4.06 4.89
C GLY A 210 -15.94 -3.82 5.28
N GLU A 211 -16.18 -3.10 6.37
CA GLU A 211 -17.52 -2.69 6.78
C GLU A 211 -18.19 -1.79 5.74
N PHE A 212 -17.44 -0.81 5.22
CA PHE A 212 -17.94 0.10 4.20
C PHE A 212 -18.31 -0.64 2.92
N ALA A 213 -17.49 -1.59 2.50
CA ALA A 213 -17.76 -2.40 1.31
C ALA A 213 -19.06 -3.20 1.46
N ASN A 214 -19.32 -3.77 2.64
CA ASN A 214 -20.59 -4.46 2.93
C ASN A 214 -21.79 -3.52 2.87
N VAL A 215 -21.65 -2.28 3.36
CA VAL A 215 -22.72 -1.26 3.29
C VAL A 215 -23.01 -0.87 1.85
N VAL A 216 -21.96 -0.60 1.06
CA VAL A 216 -22.08 -0.26 -0.37
C VAL A 216 -22.74 -1.39 -1.15
N GLN A 217 -22.31 -2.63 -0.95
CA GLN A 217 -22.93 -3.80 -1.58
C GLN A 217 -24.41 -3.94 -1.19
N GLY A 218 -24.74 -3.70 0.09
CA GLY A 218 -26.12 -3.67 0.56
C GLY A 218 -26.95 -2.60 -0.17
N LEU A 219 -26.45 -1.37 -0.28
CA LEU A 219 -27.12 -0.29 -1.00
C LEU A 219 -27.34 -0.63 -2.48
N VAL A 220 -26.33 -1.19 -3.13
CA VAL A 220 -26.41 -1.63 -4.53
C VAL A 220 -27.48 -2.70 -4.70
N GLN A 221 -27.57 -3.67 -3.78
CA GLN A 221 -28.57 -4.73 -3.81
C GLN A 221 -29.99 -4.19 -3.64
N GLU A 222 -30.20 -3.26 -2.72
CA GLU A 222 -31.53 -2.66 -2.47
C GLU A 222 -31.98 -1.74 -3.61
N GLY A 223 -31.05 -1.16 -4.38
CA GLY A 223 -31.32 -0.16 -5.41
C GLY A 223 -31.17 -0.59 -6.86
N LEU A 224 -29.94 -0.95 -7.27
CA LEU A 224 -29.60 -1.31 -8.65
C LEU A 224 -30.23 -2.65 -9.07
N GLY A 225 -30.41 -3.57 -8.13
CA GLY A 225 -31.13 -4.83 -8.36
C GLY A 225 -32.65 -4.66 -8.53
N GLY A 226 -33.20 -3.51 -8.14
CA GLY A 226 -34.65 -3.25 -8.08
C GLY A 226 -35.19 -2.14 -8.99
N HIS A 227 -34.33 -1.45 -9.76
CA HIS A 227 -34.70 -0.30 -10.60
C HIS A 227 -35.43 0.84 -9.85
N LEU A 228 -35.17 1.00 -8.55
CA LEU A 228 -35.84 2.02 -7.76
C LEU A 228 -35.17 3.39 -7.95
N PRO A 229 -35.94 4.47 -8.16
CA PRO A 229 -35.39 5.79 -8.18
C PRO A 229 -34.84 6.17 -6.78
N PRO A 230 -33.81 7.02 -6.75
CA PRO A 230 -33.18 7.49 -5.53
C PRO A 230 -34.18 8.34 -4.73
N GLY A 231 -34.83 7.69 -3.75
CA GLY A 231 -35.96 8.22 -3.00
C GLY A 231 -36.91 7.14 -2.49
N ASP A 232 -36.95 5.97 -3.17
CA ASP A 232 -37.79 4.83 -2.79
C ASP A 232 -37.01 3.71 -2.08
N LEU A 233 -35.92 4.07 -1.38
CA LEU A 233 -35.20 3.09 -0.56
C LEU A 233 -36.16 2.53 0.50
N ASN A 234 -36.24 1.20 0.59
CA ASN A 234 -36.98 0.58 1.68
C ASN A 234 -36.31 0.91 3.04
N GLY A 235 -36.96 0.56 4.16
CA GLY A 235 -36.44 0.86 5.50
C GLY A 235 -35.02 0.35 5.74
N ARG A 236 -34.63 -0.77 5.11
CA ARG A 236 -33.25 -1.29 5.19
C ARG A 236 -32.27 -0.44 4.36
N GLY A 237 -32.66 -0.04 3.15
CA GLY A 237 -31.88 0.85 2.29
C GLY A 237 -31.62 2.20 2.96
N GLN A 238 -32.60 2.77 3.65
CA GLN A 238 -32.41 4.03 4.39
C GLN A 238 -31.43 3.86 5.55
N MET A 239 -31.55 2.80 6.37
CA MET A 239 -30.58 2.54 7.44
C MET A 239 -29.15 2.34 6.89
N LEU A 240 -29.00 1.69 5.74
CA LEU A 240 -27.71 1.52 5.09
C LEU A 240 -27.16 2.85 4.55
N LEU A 241 -28.02 3.74 4.05
CA LEU A 241 -27.64 5.07 3.58
C LEU A 241 -27.18 5.95 4.75
N ASP A 242 -27.92 5.96 5.85
CA ASP A 242 -27.55 6.70 7.06
C ASP A 242 -26.21 6.20 7.61
N LYS A 243 -26.01 4.88 7.64
CA LYS A 243 -24.74 4.27 8.02
C LYS A 243 -23.62 4.66 7.06
N PHE A 244 -23.85 4.62 5.75
CA PHE A 244 -22.88 5.04 4.73
C PHE A 244 -22.43 6.49 4.96
N LEU A 245 -23.38 7.41 5.17
CA LEU A 245 -23.10 8.82 5.43
C LEU A 245 -22.30 9.02 6.73
N GLY A 246 -22.71 8.36 7.82
CA GLY A 246 -21.97 8.40 9.08
C GLY A 246 -20.55 7.86 8.98
N MET A 247 -20.32 6.82 8.15
CA MET A 247 -18.97 6.33 7.89
C MET A 247 -18.12 7.34 7.10
N LEU A 248 -18.71 8.08 6.15
CA LEU A 248 -18.00 9.13 5.42
C LEU A 248 -17.55 10.27 6.32
N GLU A 249 -18.26 10.58 7.41
CA GLU A 249 -17.82 11.56 8.40
C GLU A 249 -16.55 11.12 9.15
N VAL A 250 -16.37 9.82 9.35
CA VAL A 250 -15.18 9.25 10.02
C VAL A 250 -13.94 9.35 9.14
N SER A 251 -14.04 9.01 7.85
CA SER A 251 -12.88 9.00 6.95
C SER A 251 -13.24 9.13 5.47
N ARG A 252 -13.74 10.31 5.08
CA ARG A 252 -14.20 10.61 3.72
C ARG A 252 -13.18 10.24 2.64
N THR A 253 -11.94 10.70 2.75
CA THR A 253 -10.91 10.48 1.72
C THR A 253 -10.59 9.00 1.53
N LEU A 254 -10.48 8.25 2.63
CA LEU A 254 -10.21 6.81 2.58
C LEU A 254 -11.36 6.04 1.92
N LEU A 255 -12.59 6.32 2.36
CA LEU A 255 -13.76 5.56 1.95
C LEU A 255 -14.21 5.90 0.54
N LEU A 256 -14.13 7.16 0.12
CA LEU A 256 -14.40 7.52 -1.27
C LEU A 256 -13.31 6.99 -2.21
N GLY A 257 -12.04 7.03 -1.80
CA GLY A 257 -10.98 6.36 -2.55
C GLY A 257 -11.27 4.86 -2.72
N HIS A 258 -11.69 4.20 -1.64
CA HIS A 258 -12.05 2.78 -1.67
C HIS A 258 -13.27 2.48 -2.55
N LEU A 259 -14.28 3.35 -2.50
CA LEU A 259 -15.46 3.26 -3.35
C LEU A 259 -15.06 3.23 -4.84
N HIS A 260 -14.20 4.17 -5.25
CA HIS A 260 -13.75 4.28 -6.64
C HIS A 260 -12.80 3.16 -7.09
N ASP A 261 -12.08 2.54 -6.16
CA ASP A 261 -11.07 1.52 -6.44
C ASP A 261 -11.63 0.10 -6.44
N SER A 262 -12.66 -0.18 -5.63
CA SER A 262 -13.17 -1.53 -5.40
C SER A 262 -14.52 -1.85 -6.03
N PHE A 263 -15.22 -0.85 -6.55
CA PHE A 263 -16.57 -1.01 -7.11
C PHE A 263 -16.62 -0.61 -8.59
N SER A 264 -17.58 -1.17 -9.32
CA SER A 264 -17.81 -0.82 -10.73
C SER A 264 -18.31 0.63 -10.86
N LEU A 265 -18.07 1.23 -12.01
CA LEU A 265 -18.46 2.61 -12.29
C LEU A 265 -19.97 2.85 -12.06
N ASN A 266 -20.82 1.86 -12.34
CA ASN A 266 -22.26 1.96 -12.13
C ASN A 266 -22.64 1.95 -10.64
N GLU A 267 -22.02 1.07 -9.85
CA GLU A 267 -22.23 1.02 -8.39
C GLU A 267 -21.76 2.31 -7.73
N VAL A 268 -20.59 2.81 -8.14
CA VAL A 268 -20.05 4.09 -7.69
C VAL A 268 -21.02 5.22 -8.02
N ALA A 269 -21.46 5.32 -9.27
CA ALA A 269 -22.38 6.37 -9.71
C ALA A 269 -23.69 6.34 -8.91
N TYR A 270 -24.24 5.14 -8.67
CA TYR A 270 -25.44 4.94 -7.88
C TYR A 270 -25.27 5.44 -6.44
N VAL A 271 -24.26 4.96 -5.73
CA VAL A 271 -24.05 5.33 -4.32
C VAL A 271 -23.69 6.81 -4.17
N ARG A 272 -22.91 7.36 -5.10
CA ARG A 272 -22.61 8.80 -5.14
C ARG A 272 -23.85 9.64 -5.42
N HIS A 273 -24.78 9.13 -6.21
CA HIS A 273 -26.05 9.79 -6.44
C HIS A 273 -26.92 9.78 -5.16
N LEU A 274 -27.01 8.66 -4.44
CA LEU A 274 -27.71 8.59 -3.16
C LEU A 274 -27.15 9.58 -2.13
N GLU A 275 -25.82 9.66 -2.02
CA GLU A 275 -25.14 10.63 -1.15
C GLU A 275 -25.55 12.07 -1.47
N LEU A 276 -25.58 12.40 -2.77
CA LEU A 276 -25.92 13.75 -3.23
C LEU A 276 -27.39 14.09 -2.98
N VAL A 277 -28.31 13.14 -3.22
CA VAL A 277 -29.74 13.32 -2.92
C VAL A 277 -29.97 13.52 -1.41
N ALA A 278 -29.33 12.72 -0.56
CA ALA A 278 -29.45 12.86 0.89
C ALA A 278 -28.93 14.22 1.39
N GLN A 279 -27.81 14.71 0.83
CA GLN A 279 -27.28 16.04 1.15
C GLN A 279 -28.24 17.17 0.76
N LEU A 280 -28.90 17.05 -0.40
CA LEU A 280 -29.90 18.01 -0.87
C LEU A 280 -31.16 18.00 0.01
N GLN A 281 -31.61 16.83 0.46
CA GLN A 281 -32.79 16.70 1.33
C GLN A 281 -32.51 17.22 2.76
N GLY A 282 -31.33 16.93 3.32
CA GLY A 282 -30.93 17.43 4.63
C GLY A 282 -30.72 18.95 4.68
N THR A 283 -30.37 19.57 3.55
CA THR A 283 -30.25 21.03 3.45
C THR A 283 -31.62 21.72 3.39
N THR A 284 -32.62 21.12 2.72
CA THR A 284 -33.99 21.68 2.66
C THR A 284 -34.68 21.72 4.03
N THR A 285 -34.48 20.72 4.90
CA THR A 285 -35.09 20.71 6.24
C THR A 285 -34.51 21.75 7.20
N SER A 286 -33.30 22.25 6.93
CA SER A 286 -32.66 23.30 7.76
C SER A 286 -33.13 24.72 7.45
N VAL A 287 -33.74 24.94 6.28
CA VAL A 287 -34.25 26.25 5.85
C VAL A 287 -35.68 26.47 6.30
N GLU A 288 -36.48 25.41 6.44
CA GLU A 288 -37.88 25.50 6.90
C GLU A 288 -38.02 25.68 8.42
N SER A 289 -36.95 25.54 9.22
CA SER A 289 -36.99 25.78 10.67
C SER A 289 -36.75 27.24 11.08
N VAL A 290 -36.77 28.19 10.14
CA VAL A 290 -36.57 29.63 10.39
C VAL A 290 -37.76 30.48 9.89
N ALA A 291 -38.95 29.89 9.74
CA ALA A 291 -40.18 30.62 9.41
C ALA A 291 -41.18 30.58 10.58
#